data_AF-A0A8H7QSW6-F1
#
_entry.id   AF-A0A8H7QSW6-F1
#
_cell.length_a   1.000
_cell.length_b   1.000
_cell.length_c   1.000
_cell.angle_alpha   90.00
_cell.angle_beta   90.00
_cell.angle_gamma   90.00
#
_symmetry.space_group_name_H-M   'P 1'
#
loop_
_entity.id
_entity.type
_entity.pdbx_description
1 polymer ?
#
loop_
_entity_poly.entity_id
_entity_poly.type
_entity_poly.pdbx_seq_one_letter_code
_entity_poly.pdbx_strand_id
1 'polypeptide(L)'
;MYNPTRLKVQLKLAINRLKMLQAKKTSLNQQNRREIGTLLEKGKEESARIRVEHIIRDDLFIEAMESLELYCDLLLARFGLLETYKTCEDSVAEAVNTIIWAAPRVGEAKELGLVRDQLASKFGKEFMMQALENADERVNPRIVMKLDIAAPDPFLVERYLEEIARAYDVKWRSHILVHEESEEEEEEEEDDDTMGNGGGGGGGGGQAELLPPLENEQDSRFDLPEIPTNSPLKKTTTVVDDPNDFDALARRLDALKRK
;
A
#
# COMPACT_ATOMS: atom_id res chain seq x y z
N MET A 1 -24.30 26.94 13.05
CA MET A 1 -25.64 26.56 13.58
C MET A 1 -26.03 25.24 12.96
N TYR A 2 -26.45 24.28 13.78
CA TYR A 2 -26.91 22.96 13.33
C TYR A 2 -28.19 23.10 12.49
N ASN A 3 -28.23 22.44 11.34
CA ASN A 3 -29.44 22.36 10.52
C ASN A 3 -29.67 20.90 10.09
N PRO A 4 -30.75 20.25 10.57
CA PRO A 4 -31.01 18.83 10.32
C PRO A 4 -31.26 18.53 8.83
N THR A 5 -32.03 19.37 8.15
CA THR A 5 -32.27 19.23 6.71
C THR A 5 -30.97 19.31 5.92
N ARG A 6 -30.07 20.23 6.31
CA ARG A 6 -28.74 20.35 5.69
C ARG A 6 -27.90 19.10 5.95
N LEU A 7 -27.83 18.59 7.18
CA LEU A 7 -27.09 17.37 7.50
C LEU A 7 -27.61 16.18 6.67
N LYS A 8 -28.93 16.00 6.57
CA LYS A 8 -29.55 14.94 5.79
C LYS A 8 -29.19 15.02 4.29
N VAL A 9 -29.18 16.22 3.72
CA VAL A 9 -28.74 16.44 2.33
C VAL A 9 -27.25 16.13 2.18
N GLN A 10 -26.41 16.59 3.11
CA GLN A 10 -24.96 16.37 3.05
C GLN A 10 -24.60 14.88 3.17
N LEU A 11 -25.29 14.11 4.01
CA LEU A 11 -25.12 12.65 4.09
C LEU A 11 -25.42 11.97 2.74
N LYS A 12 -26.52 12.35 2.08
CA LYS A 12 -26.86 11.82 0.74
C LYS A 12 -25.82 12.19 -0.32
N LEU A 13 -25.31 13.42 -0.28
CA LEU A 13 -24.25 13.85 -1.20
C LEU A 13 -22.94 13.10 -0.91
N ALA A 14 -22.59 12.89 0.36
CA ALA A 14 -21.42 12.12 0.77
C ALA A 14 -21.49 10.67 0.25
N ILE A 15 -22.62 9.99 0.38
CA ILE A 15 -22.82 8.63 -0.15
C ILE A 15 -22.57 8.58 -1.66
N ASN A 16 -23.20 9.49 -2.42
CA ASN A 16 -23.01 9.53 -3.87
C ASN A 16 -21.55 9.84 -4.24
N ARG A 17 -20.91 10.75 -3.51
CA ARG A 17 -19.49 11.08 -3.71
C ARG A 17 -18.59 9.89 -3.44
N LEU A 18 -18.81 9.16 -2.34
CA LEU A 18 -18.05 7.98 -1.98
C LEU A 18 -18.16 6.89 -3.06
N LYS A 19 -19.37 6.59 -3.55
CA LYS A 19 -19.59 5.67 -4.67
C LYS A 19 -18.81 6.05 -5.92
N MET A 20 -18.84 7.33 -6.29
CA MET A 20 -18.09 7.81 -7.45
C MET A 20 -16.58 7.67 -7.27
N LEU A 21 -16.05 7.96 -6.07
CA LEU A 21 -14.63 7.84 -5.76
C LEU A 21 -14.17 6.38 -5.74
N GLN A 22 -14.95 5.48 -5.12
CA GLN A 22 -14.73 4.04 -5.13
C GLN A 22 -14.63 3.51 -6.58
N ALA A 23 -15.62 3.81 -7.42
CA ALA A 23 -15.64 3.38 -8.82
C ALA A 23 -14.44 3.91 -9.61
N LYS A 24 -14.10 5.20 -9.42
CA LYS A 24 -12.94 5.82 -10.07
C LYS A 24 -11.63 5.15 -9.66
N LYS A 25 -11.40 4.96 -8.35
CA LYS A 25 -10.16 4.34 -7.85
C LYS A 25 -10.07 2.87 -8.24
N THR A 26 -11.17 2.12 -8.19
CA THR A 26 -11.22 0.72 -8.63
C THR A 26 -10.79 0.59 -10.11
N SER A 27 -11.32 1.45 -10.98
CA SER A 27 -10.94 1.47 -12.39
C SER A 27 -9.46 1.82 -12.59
N LEU A 28 -8.91 2.75 -11.82
CA LEU A 28 -7.50 3.14 -11.89
C LEU A 28 -6.59 2.00 -11.41
N ASN A 29 -6.95 1.33 -10.31
CA ASN A 29 -6.22 0.17 -9.80
C ASN A 29 -6.23 -0.98 -10.80
N GLN A 30 -7.34 -1.23 -11.48
CA GLN A 30 -7.39 -2.24 -12.52
C GLN A 30 -6.42 -1.95 -13.68
N GLN A 31 -6.26 -0.67 -14.06
CA GLN A 31 -5.25 -0.26 -15.04
C GLN A 31 -3.83 -0.45 -14.50
N ASN A 32 -3.55 -0.02 -13.27
CA ASN A 32 -2.25 -0.17 -12.64
C ASN A 32 -1.84 -1.65 -12.53
N ARG A 33 -2.78 -2.56 -12.24
CA ARG A 33 -2.54 -4.02 -12.23
C ARG A 33 -2.08 -4.54 -13.59
N ARG A 34 -2.67 -4.06 -14.70
CA ARG A 34 -2.20 -4.39 -16.06
C ARG A 34 -0.77 -3.91 -16.29
N GLU A 35 -0.48 -2.68 -15.90
CA GLU A 35 0.87 -2.11 -16.04
C GLU A 35 1.91 -2.91 -15.24
N ILE A 36 1.56 -3.38 -14.04
CA ILE A 36 2.41 -4.29 -13.25
C ILE A 36 2.67 -5.59 -14.00
N GLY A 37 1.65 -6.22 -14.60
CA GLY A 37 1.85 -7.40 -15.45
C GLY A 37 2.91 -7.15 -16.52
N THR A 38 2.83 -6.02 -17.23
CA THR A 38 3.85 -5.66 -18.24
C THR A 38 5.23 -5.33 -17.68
N LEU A 39 5.34 -4.94 -16.40
CA LEU A 39 6.62 -4.73 -15.74
C LEU A 39 7.27 -6.06 -15.36
N LEU A 40 6.47 -7.03 -14.91
CA LEU A 40 6.92 -8.38 -14.59
C LEU A 40 7.42 -9.11 -15.86
N GLU A 41 6.70 -9.00 -16.98
CA GLU A 41 7.16 -9.54 -18.28
C GLU A 41 8.51 -8.98 -18.73
N LYS A 42 8.80 -7.73 -18.38
CA LYS A 42 10.07 -7.05 -18.70
C LYS A 42 11.18 -7.34 -17.70
N GLY A 43 10.93 -8.18 -16.69
CA GLY A 43 11.88 -8.49 -15.61
C GLY A 43 12.15 -7.31 -14.66
N LYS A 44 11.28 -6.28 -14.62
CA LYS A 44 11.44 -5.09 -13.78
C LYS A 44 10.75 -5.27 -12.43
N GLU A 45 11.18 -6.27 -11.67
CA GLU A 45 10.53 -6.67 -10.41
C GLU A 45 10.49 -5.56 -9.36
N GLU A 46 11.59 -4.84 -9.18
CA GLU A 46 11.65 -3.80 -8.15
C GLU A 46 10.67 -2.66 -8.43
N SER A 47 10.49 -2.32 -9.71
CA SER A 47 9.46 -1.35 -10.12
C SER A 47 8.05 -1.89 -9.92
N ALA A 48 7.84 -3.20 -10.09
CA ALA A 48 6.56 -3.85 -9.85
C ALA A 48 6.22 -3.88 -8.35
N ARG A 49 7.18 -4.17 -7.45
CA ARG A 49 7.01 -4.14 -5.99
C ARG A 49 6.56 -2.76 -5.49
N ILE A 50 7.29 -1.71 -5.87
CA ILE A 50 6.93 -0.34 -5.48
C ILE A 50 5.53 0.03 -5.99
N ARG A 51 5.16 -0.40 -7.20
CA ARG A 51 3.87 -0.08 -7.79
C ARG A 51 2.73 -0.88 -7.16
N VAL A 52 2.96 -2.13 -6.76
CA VAL A 52 1.93 -2.96 -6.10
C VAL A 52 1.62 -2.47 -4.68
N GLU A 53 2.60 -1.97 -3.93
CA GLU A 53 2.36 -1.34 -2.63
C GLU A 53 1.33 -0.21 -2.72
N HIS A 54 1.38 0.57 -3.80
CA HIS A 54 0.41 1.62 -4.05
C HIS A 54 -0.99 1.04 -4.28
N ILE A 55 -1.10 -0.05 -5.06
CA ILE A 55 -2.38 -0.71 -5.32
C ILE A 55 -2.98 -1.27 -4.04
N ILE A 56 -2.18 -1.92 -3.19
CA ILE A 56 -2.62 -2.44 -1.89
C ILE A 56 -3.18 -1.30 -1.03
N ARG A 57 -2.45 -0.17 -0.93
CA ARG A 57 -2.93 1.01 -0.20
C ARG A 57 -4.23 1.56 -0.77
N ASP A 58 -4.36 1.64 -2.09
CA ASP A 58 -5.58 2.13 -2.73
C ASP A 58 -6.76 1.16 -2.53
N ASP A 59 -6.55 -0.15 -2.55
CA ASP A 59 -7.59 -1.16 -2.28
C ASP A 59 -8.10 -1.04 -0.84
N LEU A 60 -7.20 -0.96 0.14
CA LEU A 60 -7.57 -0.74 1.55
C LEU A 60 -8.34 0.58 1.73
N PHE A 61 -7.96 1.62 0.99
CA PHE A 61 -8.65 2.90 0.99
C PHE A 61 -10.05 2.81 0.36
N ILE A 62 -10.23 2.04 -0.72
CA ILE A 62 -11.56 1.76 -1.30
C ILE A 62 -12.44 1.04 -0.29
N GLU A 63 -11.95 -0.02 0.36
CA GLU A 63 -12.70 -0.73 1.39
C GLU A 63 -13.09 0.16 2.59
N ALA A 64 -12.22 1.10 2.96
CA ALA A 64 -12.52 2.10 3.98
C ALA A 64 -13.65 3.05 3.51
N MET A 65 -13.63 3.50 2.26
CA MET A 65 -14.70 4.32 1.68
C MET A 65 -16.05 3.59 1.64
N GLU A 66 -16.07 2.29 1.33
CA GLU A 66 -17.28 1.46 1.36
C GLU A 66 -17.84 1.35 2.78
N SER A 67 -16.97 1.18 3.77
CA SER A 67 -17.37 1.14 5.18
C SER A 67 -17.94 2.49 5.65
N LEU A 68 -17.35 3.61 5.20
CA LEU A 68 -17.87 4.96 5.48
C LEU A 68 -19.22 5.24 4.82
N GLU A 69 -19.42 4.72 3.60
CA GLU A 69 -20.71 4.80 2.92
C GLU A 69 -21.81 4.12 3.74
N LEU A 70 -21.56 2.90 4.22
CA LEU A 70 -22.49 2.15 5.06
C LEU A 70 -22.82 2.92 6.35
N TYR A 71 -21.85 3.58 6.99
CA TYR A 71 -22.12 4.42 8.15
C TYR A 71 -22.95 5.65 7.82
N CYS A 72 -22.72 6.29 6.67
CA CYS A 72 -23.57 7.40 6.22
C CYS A 72 -25.02 6.96 5.99
N ASP A 73 -25.22 5.78 5.40
CA ASP A 73 -26.55 5.18 5.22
C ASP A 73 -27.20 4.81 6.55
N LEU A 74 -26.44 4.25 7.51
CA LEU A 74 -26.93 3.97 8.86
C LEU A 74 -27.44 5.24 9.57
N LEU A 75 -26.68 6.34 9.48
CA LEU A 75 -27.09 7.62 10.05
C LEU A 75 -28.34 8.20 9.36
N LEU A 76 -28.49 8.01 8.04
CA LEU A 76 -29.70 8.40 7.32
C LEU A 76 -30.92 7.55 7.72
N ALA A 77 -30.75 6.24 7.87
CA ALA A 77 -31.80 5.32 8.28
C ALA A 77 -32.30 5.64 9.71
N ARG A 78 -31.38 6.04 10.60
CA ARG A 78 -31.67 6.37 12.00
C ARG A 78 -31.66 7.89 12.27
N PHE A 79 -31.96 8.71 11.25
CA PHE A 79 -31.83 10.16 11.35
C PHE A 79 -32.68 10.79 12.47
N GLY A 80 -33.83 10.18 12.79
CA GLY A 80 -34.68 10.64 13.89
C GLY A 80 -33.95 10.69 15.23
N LEU A 81 -33.00 9.78 15.48
CA LEU A 81 -32.20 9.79 16.71
C LEU A 81 -31.29 11.04 16.78
N LEU A 82 -30.73 11.48 15.66
CA LEU A 82 -29.89 12.69 15.59
C LEU A 82 -30.71 13.97 15.75
N GLU A 83 -31.99 13.96 15.39
CA GLU A 83 -32.89 15.10 15.57
C GLU A 83 -33.39 15.20 17.02
N THR A 84 -33.94 14.11 17.56
CA THR A 84 -34.64 14.08 18.85
C THR A 84 -33.69 14.23 20.03
N TYR A 85 -32.55 13.52 20.02
CA TYR A 85 -31.65 13.50 21.17
C TYR A 85 -30.61 14.61 21.09
N LYS A 86 -30.24 15.15 22.25
CA LYS A 86 -29.16 16.16 22.36
C LYS A 86 -27.78 15.50 22.48
N THR A 87 -27.72 14.31 23.06
CA THR A 87 -26.54 13.48 23.21
C THR A 87 -26.46 12.44 22.11
N CYS A 88 -25.25 11.94 21.84
CA CYS A 88 -25.06 10.86 20.87
C CYS A 88 -25.45 9.54 21.55
N GLU A 89 -26.46 8.86 21.00
CA GLU A 89 -26.89 7.54 21.45
C GLU A 89 -25.86 6.47 21.06
N ASP A 90 -25.63 5.48 21.93
CA ASP A 90 -24.61 4.42 21.72
C ASP A 90 -24.82 3.68 20.39
N SER A 91 -26.08 3.50 19.97
CA SER A 91 -26.44 2.81 18.73
C SER A 91 -26.00 3.52 17.43
N VAL A 92 -25.65 4.81 17.50
CA VAL A 92 -25.14 5.62 16.38
C VAL A 92 -23.76 6.23 16.69
N ALA A 93 -23.30 6.13 17.94
CA ALA A 93 -22.05 6.72 18.40
C ALA A 93 -20.85 6.23 17.59
N GLU A 94 -20.76 4.93 17.30
CA GLU A 94 -19.68 4.37 16.50
C GLU A 94 -19.62 5.01 15.10
N ALA A 95 -20.78 5.13 14.43
CA ALA A 95 -20.88 5.70 13.09
C ALA A 95 -20.50 7.19 13.08
N VAL A 96 -21.00 7.95 14.05
CA VAL A 96 -20.72 9.38 14.20
C VAL A 96 -19.22 9.62 14.46
N ASN A 97 -18.64 8.90 15.43
CA ASN A 97 -17.22 9.03 15.78
C ASN A 97 -16.34 8.65 14.58
N THR A 98 -16.65 7.53 13.92
CA THR A 98 -15.90 7.06 12.76
C THR A 98 -15.93 8.05 11.59
N ILE A 99 -17.08 8.65 11.29
CA ILE A 99 -17.19 9.66 10.23
C ILE A 99 -16.39 10.92 10.59
N ILE A 100 -16.46 11.39 11.84
CA ILE A 100 -15.70 12.56 12.28
C ILE A 100 -14.19 12.32 12.17
N TRP A 101 -13.75 11.14 12.61
CA TRP A 101 -12.35 10.72 12.55
C TRP A 101 -11.83 10.57 11.11
N ALA A 102 -12.65 10.00 10.21
CA ALA A 102 -12.26 9.77 8.83
C ALA A 102 -12.36 11.02 7.94
N ALA A 103 -13.22 11.99 8.26
CA ALA A 103 -13.43 13.20 7.46
C ALA A 103 -12.14 13.96 7.06
N PRO A 104 -11.16 14.22 7.94
CA PRO A 104 -9.90 14.85 7.54
C PRO A 104 -8.96 13.94 6.73
N ARG A 105 -9.11 12.61 6.84
CA ARG A 105 -8.26 11.61 6.15
C ARG A 105 -8.73 11.38 4.72
N VAL A 106 -10.04 11.43 4.49
CA VAL A 106 -10.67 11.31 3.16
C VAL A 106 -10.86 12.68 2.52
N GLY A 107 -9.75 13.37 2.22
CA GLY A 107 -9.78 14.73 1.68
C GLY A 107 -10.48 14.87 0.31
N GLU A 108 -10.63 13.78 -0.43
CA GLU A 108 -11.31 13.74 -1.73
C GLU A 108 -12.85 13.89 -1.65
N ALA A 109 -13.43 13.67 -0.45
CA ALA A 109 -14.85 13.75 -0.14
C ALA A 109 -15.15 14.96 0.76
N LYS A 110 -15.28 16.15 0.16
CA LYS A 110 -15.52 17.41 0.90
C LYS A 110 -16.82 17.40 1.70
N GLU A 111 -17.80 16.63 1.24
CA GLU A 111 -19.11 16.43 1.86
C GLU A 111 -18.97 15.81 3.26
N LEU A 112 -18.02 14.89 3.48
CA LEU A 112 -17.75 14.33 4.81
C LEU A 112 -17.25 15.40 5.79
N GLY A 113 -16.46 16.35 5.32
CA GLY A 113 -16.07 17.53 6.10
C GLY A 113 -17.27 18.37 6.53
N LEU A 114 -18.24 18.58 5.63
CA LEU A 114 -19.47 19.31 5.94
C LEU A 114 -20.37 18.54 6.92
N VAL A 115 -20.44 17.21 6.80
CA VAL A 115 -21.14 16.33 7.75
C VAL A 115 -20.50 16.45 9.13
N ARG A 116 -19.17 16.36 9.24
CA ARG A 116 -18.43 16.57 10.49
C ARG A 116 -18.77 17.92 11.12
N ASP A 117 -18.76 19.01 10.36
CA ASP A 117 -19.03 20.36 10.88
C ASP A 117 -20.47 20.51 11.41
N GLN A 118 -21.44 19.83 10.78
CA GLN A 118 -22.82 19.76 11.29
C GLN A 118 -22.91 18.94 12.57
N LEU A 119 -22.21 17.79 12.65
CA LEU A 119 -22.16 16.96 13.86
C LEU A 119 -21.48 17.69 15.02
N ALA A 120 -20.41 18.44 14.75
CA ALA A 120 -19.74 19.30 15.73
C ALA A 120 -20.65 20.44 16.23
N SER A 121 -21.50 20.98 15.34
CA SER A 121 -22.50 21.97 15.73
C SER A 121 -23.63 21.38 16.60
N LYS A 122 -23.89 20.07 16.50
CA LYS A 122 -24.95 19.36 17.24
C LYS A 122 -24.47 18.88 18.61
N PHE A 123 -23.36 18.17 18.67
CA PHE A 123 -22.83 17.53 19.89
C PHE A 123 -21.78 18.38 20.60
N GLY A 124 -21.33 19.47 19.99
CA GLY A 124 -20.31 20.37 20.53
C GLY A 124 -18.92 20.08 19.95
N LYS A 125 -18.03 21.08 20.08
CA LYS A 125 -16.66 20.99 19.58
C LYS A 125 -15.80 20.02 20.38
N GLU A 126 -16.05 19.90 21.68
CA GLU A 126 -15.31 18.99 22.56
C GLU A 126 -15.49 17.53 22.12
N PHE A 127 -16.74 17.12 21.88
CA PHE A 127 -17.07 15.80 21.34
C PHE A 127 -16.38 15.54 20.00
N MET A 128 -16.33 16.55 19.11
CA MET A 128 -15.62 16.42 17.84
C MET A 128 -14.11 16.23 18.04
N MET A 129 -13.47 16.96 18.96
CA MET A 129 -12.04 16.80 19.23
C MET A 129 -11.73 15.42 19.80
N GLN A 130 -12.52 14.95 20.76
CA GLN A 130 -12.40 13.59 21.31
C GLN A 130 -12.56 12.51 20.24
N ALA A 131 -13.54 12.68 19.33
CA ALA A 131 -13.75 11.78 18.21
C ALA A 131 -12.58 11.82 17.19
N LEU A 132 -11.97 12.98 16.94
CA LEU A 132 -10.82 13.13 16.04
C LEU A 132 -9.56 12.46 16.61
N GLU A 133 -9.36 12.55 17.92
CA GLU A 133 -8.26 11.91 18.64
C GLU A 133 -8.53 10.41 18.90
N ASN A 134 -9.74 9.93 18.63
CA ASN A 134 -10.21 8.59 18.99
C ASN A 134 -10.00 8.30 20.50
N ALA A 135 -10.18 9.30 21.35
CA ALA A 135 -9.91 9.21 22.79
C ALA A 135 -10.82 8.20 23.51
N ASP A 136 -12.03 7.98 22.99
CA ASP A 136 -13.01 7.04 23.53
C ASP A 136 -12.88 5.62 22.95
N GLU A 137 -11.95 5.38 22.01
CA GLU A 137 -11.81 4.11 21.25
C GLU A 137 -13.12 3.63 20.58
N ARG A 138 -14.07 4.54 20.34
CA ARG A 138 -15.37 4.24 19.71
C ARG A 138 -15.33 4.24 18.19
N VAL A 139 -14.20 4.58 17.58
CA VAL A 139 -14.03 4.50 16.13
C VAL A 139 -13.83 3.04 15.74
N ASN A 140 -14.41 2.62 14.61
CA ASN A 140 -14.22 1.26 14.13
C ASN A 140 -12.72 0.96 13.91
N PRO A 141 -12.13 -0.02 14.63
CA PRO A 141 -10.70 -0.30 14.58
C PRO A 141 -10.24 -0.78 13.20
N ARG A 142 -11.13 -1.40 12.41
CA ARG A 142 -10.82 -1.83 11.04
C ARG A 142 -10.61 -0.64 10.13
N ILE A 143 -11.40 0.43 10.28
CA ILE A 143 -11.22 1.65 9.48
C ILE A 143 -9.95 2.37 9.91
N VAL A 144 -9.64 2.38 11.22
CA VAL A 144 -8.38 2.93 11.72
C VAL A 144 -7.19 2.24 11.06
N MET A 145 -7.18 0.91 11.09
CA MET A 145 -6.10 0.11 10.47
C MET A 145 -6.02 0.31 8.95
N LYS A 146 -7.15 0.39 8.25
CA LYS A 146 -7.20 0.57 6.78
C LYS A 146 -6.80 1.97 6.31
N LEU A 147 -7.07 3.00 7.12
CA LEU A 147 -6.71 4.39 6.82
C LEU A 147 -5.36 4.80 7.42
N ASP A 148 -4.71 3.92 8.16
CA ASP A 148 -3.37 4.16 8.68
C ASP A 148 -2.34 4.12 7.55
N ILE A 149 -1.35 5.01 7.63
CA ILE A 149 -0.31 5.15 6.62
C ILE A 149 0.86 4.25 7.05
N ALA A 150 0.63 2.95 7.03
CA ALA A 150 1.66 1.93 7.27
C ALA A 150 2.14 1.32 5.95
N ALA A 151 3.42 0.94 5.91
CA ALA A 151 3.95 0.16 4.80
C ALA A 151 3.28 -1.23 4.80
N PRO A 152 2.80 -1.74 3.65
CA PRO A 152 2.30 -3.10 3.55
C PRO A 152 3.39 -4.12 3.93
N ASP A 153 2.97 -5.25 4.51
CA ASP A 153 3.86 -6.37 4.79
C ASP A 153 4.49 -6.87 3.47
N PRO A 154 5.83 -7.03 3.37
CA PRO A 154 6.49 -7.61 2.21
C PRO A 154 5.88 -8.94 1.74
N PHE A 155 5.39 -9.76 2.67
CA PHE A 155 4.70 -11.00 2.31
C PHE A 155 3.40 -10.75 1.52
N LEU A 156 2.62 -9.73 1.91
CA LEU A 156 1.40 -9.33 1.21
C LEU A 156 1.70 -8.77 -0.18
N VAL A 157 2.80 -8.01 -0.31
CA VAL A 157 3.29 -7.46 -1.59
C VAL A 157 3.58 -8.58 -2.58
N GLU A 158 4.37 -9.57 -2.18
CA GLU A 158 4.73 -10.71 -3.03
C GLU A 158 3.51 -11.53 -3.43
N ARG A 159 2.60 -11.82 -2.49
CA ARG A 159 1.35 -12.52 -2.79
C ARG A 159 0.48 -11.75 -3.80
N TYR A 160 0.40 -10.43 -3.68
CA TYR A 160 -0.30 -9.59 -4.65
C TYR A 160 0.35 -9.65 -6.04
N LEU A 161 1.68 -9.69 -6.12
CA LEU A 161 2.40 -9.82 -7.39
C LEU A 161 2.12 -11.18 -8.05
N GLU A 162 2.10 -12.26 -7.29
CA GLU A 162 1.75 -13.59 -7.82
C GLU A 162 0.32 -13.65 -8.35
N GLU A 163 -0.63 -13.08 -7.61
CA GLU A 163 -2.02 -13.01 -8.06
C GLU A 163 -2.16 -12.21 -9.35
N ILE A 164 -1.42 -11.11 -9.49
CA ILE A 164 -1.38 -10.30 -10.71
C ILE A 164 -0.71 -11.08 -11.84
N ALA A 165 0.44 -11.72 -11.60
CA ALA A 165 1.16 -12.50 -12.59
C ALA A 165 0.26 -13.62 -13.15
N ARG A 166 -0.41 -14.37 -12.26
CA ARG A 166 -1.39 -15.40 -12.63
C ARG A 166 -2.59 -14.85 -13.40
N ALA A 167 -3.11 -13.68 -13.01
CA ALA A 167 -4.26 -13.08 -13.69
C ALA A 167 -3.96 -12.60 -15.12
N TYR A 168 -2.69 -12.29 -15.42
CA TYR A 168 -2.23 -11.85 -16.73
C TYR A 168 -1.38 -12.90 -17.47
N ASP A 169 -1.35 -14.15 -17.00
CA ASP A 169 -0.59 -15.26 -17.58
C ASP A 169 0.93 -14.99 -17.74
N VAL A 170 1.49 -14.24 -16.80
CA VAL A 170 2.93 -13.94 -16.74
C VAL A 170 3.63 -15.01 -15.92
N LYS A 171 4.63 -15.68 -16.51
CA LYS A 171 5.48 -16.66 -15.82
C LYS A 171 6.43 -15.95 -14.84
N TRP A 172 5.91 -15.61 -13.67
CA TRP A 172 6.67 -15.00 -12.57
C TRP A 172 6.32 -15.70 -11.26
N ARG A 173 7.32 -15.93 -10.41
CA ARG A 173 7.19 -16.53 -9.09
C ARG A 173 7.92 -15.69 -8.05
N SER A 174 7.38 -15.60 -6.84
CA SER A 174 8.08 -14.93 -5.75
C SER A 174 9.28 -15.77 -5.29
N HIS A 175 10.35 -15.08 -4.89
CA HIS A 175 11.52 -15.70 -4.27
C HIS A 175 11.39 -15.81 -2.74
N ILE A 176 10.37 -15.16 -2.15
CA ILE A 176 10.15 -15.10 -0.69
C ILE A 176 9.09 -16.12 -0.26
N LEU A 177 8.16 -16.46 -1.14
CA LEU A 177 7.15 -17.46 -0.88
C LEU A 177 7.77 -18.85 -1.05
N VAL A 178 7.77 -19.62 0.03
CA VAL A 178 8.11 -21.06 -0.04
C VAL A 178 7.02 -21.71 -0.86
N HIS A 179 7.34 -22.04 -2.11
CA HIS A 179 6.51 -22.94 -2.88
C HIS A 179 6.79 -24.34 -2.37
N GLU A 180 5.83 -24.95 -1.68
CA GLU A 180 5.80 -26.41 -1.56
C GLU A 180 5.61 -26.91 -3.00
N GLU A 181 6.73 -27.23 -3.66
CA GLU A 181 6.71 -27.96 -4.92
C GLU A 181 6.04 -29.30 -4.61
N SER A 182 4.83 -29.49 -5.12
CA SER A 182 4.30 -30.83 -5.35
C SER A 182 5.22 -31.49 -6.37
N GLU A 183 6.12 -32.34 -5.88
CA GLU A 183 6.88 -33.32 -6.65
C GLU A 183 5.92 -34.33 -7.32
N GLU A 184 5.10 -33.89 -8.28
CA GLU A 184 4.23 -34.78 -9.05
C GLU A 184 4.05 -34.19 -10.45
N GLU A 185 5.08 -34.28 -11.29
CA GLU A 185 4.97 -34.26 -12.76
C GLU A 185 6.38 -34.41 -13.36
N GLU A 186 6.85 -35.65 -13.47
CA GLU A 186 7.73 -36.19 -14.54
C GLU A 186 8.21 -37.63 -14.17
N GLU A 187 7.27 -38.55 -13.91
CA GLU A 187 7.51 -40.01 -14.02
C GLU A 187 6.52 -40.61 -15.02
N GLU A 188 6.61 -40.27 -16.31
CA GLU A 188 6.07 -41.11 -17.39
C GLU A 188 6.86 -40.84 -18.70
N GLU A 189 7.97 -41.56 -18.90
CA GLU A 189 8.31 -42.11 -20.22
C GLU A 189 8.87 -43.52 -20.01
N GLU A 190 7.95 -44.49 -19.92
CA GLU A 190 8.22 -45.84 -20.39
C GLU A 190 8.31 -45.77 -21.92
N ASP A 191 9.47 -46.06 -22.49
CA ASP A 191 9.55 -46.64 -23.82
C ASP A 191 10.59 -47.77 -23.83
N ASP A 192 10.04 -48.98 -23.89
CA ASP A 192 10.67 -50.24 -24.23
C ASP A 192 11.14 -50.19 -25.69
N ASP A 193 12.44 -50.41 -25.93
CA ASP A 193 12.85 -51.10 -27.14
C ASP A 193 14.14 -51.91 -26.94
N THR A 194 13.94 -53.21 -27.04
CA THR A 194 14.90 -54.31 -26.93
C THR A 194 15.82 -54.42 -28.17
N MET A 195 17.02 -54.99 -27.95
CA MET A 195 18.02 -55.62 -28.87
C MET A 195 19.35 -54.83 -28.98
N GLY A 196 20.55 -55.39 -28.80
CA GLY A 196 20.97 -56.75 -28.50
C GLY A 196 22.49 -56.90 -28.24
N ASN A 197 22.80 -57.97 -27.51
CA ASN A 197 23.93 -58.91 -27.63
C ASN A 197 25.40 -58.54 -27.28
N GLY A 198 25.92 -59.29 -26.29
CA GLY A 198 27.30 -59.77 -26.17
C GLY A 198 28.13 -59.03 -25.12
N GLY A 199 28.68 -59.60 -24.05
CA GLY A 199 28.96 -60.98 -23.69
C GLY A 199 30.33 -61.03 -22.98
N GLY A 200 30.36 -61.43 -21.70
CA GLY A 200 31.50 -62.13 -21.09
C GLY A 200 32.40 -61.37 -20.09
N GLY A 201 32.27 -61.74 -18.81
CA GLY A 201 33.33 -61.93 -17.77
C GLY A 201 34.21 -60.74 -17.35
N GLY A 202 34.59 -60.52 -16.09
CA GLY A 202 34.49 -61.26 -14.83
C GLY A 202 35.56 -60.74 -13.85
N GLY A 203 35.26 -60.72 -12.54
CA GLY A 203 36.19 -60.53 -11.40
C GLY A 203 36.80 -59.12 -11.26
N GLY A 204 37.09 -58.54 -10.08
CA GLY A 204 37.13 -58.98 -8.69
C GLY A 204 38.20 -58.16 -7.94
N GLY A 205 37.93 -57.75 -6.69
CA GLY A 205 38.89 -57.16 -5.73
C GLY A 205 39.02 -55.63 -5.82
N GLY A 206 38.57 -54.87 -4.82
CA GLY A 206 39.39 -54.48 -3.64
C GLY A 206 40.13 -53.18 -3.98
N GLN A 207 39.97 -52.06 -3.28
CA GLN A 207 40.34 -51.86 -1.89
C GLN A 207 39.82 -50.49 -1.45
N ALA A 208 39.35 -50.42 -0.22
CA ALA A 208 39.07 -49.18 0.49
C ALA A 208 40.39 -48.56 0.97
N GLU A 209 40.58 -47.26 0.72
CA GLU A 209 41.47 -46.39 1.50
C GLU A 209 40.69 -45.09 1.75
N LEU A 210 40.04 -44.98 2.90
CA LEU A 210 40.54 -44.31 4.12
C LEU A 210 41.13 -42.92 3.86
N LEU A 211 40.27 -41.92 4.08
CA LEU A 211 40.61 -40.54 4.40
C LEU A 211 41.58 -40.49 5.60
N PRO A 212 42.62 -39.65 5.57
CA PRO A 212 43.24 -39.15 6.79
C PRO A 212 42.54 -37.86 7.27
N PRO A 213 42.40 -37.64 8.60
CA PRO A 213 41.75 -36.44 9.17
C PRO A 213 42.76 -35.39 9.68
N LEU A 214 42.32 -34.12 9.64
CA LEU A 214 42.70 -32.96 10.48
C LEU A 214 44.15 -32.43 10.27
N GLU A 215 44.48 -31.14 10.35
CA GLU A 215 44.07 -30.09 11.28
C GLU A 215 44.15 -28.68 10.66
N ASN A 216 43.43 -27.77 11.31
CA ASN A 216 43.50 -26.31 11.24
C ASN A 216 44.93 -25.76 11.14
N GLU A 217 45.10 -24.67 10.39
CA GLU A 217 45.63 -23.40 10.92
C GLU A 217 45.44 -22.25 9.92
N GLN A 218 45.18 -21.07 10.49
CA GLN A 218 45.45 -19.72 9.96
C GLN A 218 44.43 -19.07 8.99
N ASP A 219 43.46 -18.39 9.61
CA ASP A 219 43.40 -16.91 9.62
C ASP A 219 43.93 -16.24 8.34
N SER A 220 43.05 -16.04 7.36
CA SER A 220 43.26 -15.07 6.29
C SER A 220 42.10 -14.07 6.31
N ARG A 221 42.34 -12.98 7.04
CA ARG A 221 41.71 -11.69 6.80
C ARG A 221 41.72 -11.42 5.30
N PHE A 222 40.53 -11.35 4.70
CA PHE A 222 40.38 -10.81 3.36
C PHE A 222 40.71 -9.31 3.41
N ASP A 223 41.92 -8.96 2.99
CA ASP A 223 42.32 -7.57 2.72
C ASP A 223 41.61 -7.10 1.45
N LEU A 224 40.51 -6.38 1.64
CA LEU A 224 39.88 -5.59 0.59
C LEU A 224 40.76 -4.35 0.30
N PRO A 225 41.09 -4.07 -0.97
CA PRO A 225 41.86 -2.87 -1.31
C PRO A 225 41.10 -1.59 -0.98
N GLU A 226 41.78 -0.65 -0.32
CA GLU A 226 41.23 0.66 0.04
C GLU A 226 40.81 1.45 -1.20
N ILE A 227 39.53 1.84 -1.26
CA ILE A 227 39.03 2.76 -2.28
C ILE A 227 39.55 4.16 -1.93
N PRO A 228 40.34 4.83 -2.78
CA PRO A 228 40.75 6.20 -2.52
C PRO A 228 39.53 7.13 -2.60
N THR A 229 39.05 7.57 -1.43
CA THR A 229 38.09 8.66 -1.29
C THR A 229 38.72 9.97 -1.75
N ASN A 230 38.49 10.31 -3.01
CA ASN A 230 38.63 11.67 -3.53
C ASN A 230 37.31 12.08 -4.20
N SER A 231 36.30 12.38 -3.37
CA SER A 231 35.17 13.20 -3.80
C SER A 231 35.58 14.68 -3.73
N PRO A 232 35.64 15.42 -4.85
CA PRO A 232 35.64 16.86 -4.81
C PRO A 232 34.20 17.34 -4.61
N LEU A 233 33.70 17.30 -3.37
CA LEU A 233 32.50 18.06 -3.01
C LEU A 233 32.89 19.54 -2.94
N LYS A 234 32.90 20.17 -4.11
CA LYS A 234 32.89 21.62 -4.24
C LYS A 234 31.60 22.09 -3.58
N LYS A 235 31.70 22.86 -2.50
CA LYS A 235 30.61 23.68 -1.95
C LYS A 235 30.10 24.58 -3.08
N THR A 236 29.06 24.14 -3.77
CA THR A 236 28.20 25.06 -4.51
C THR A 236 27.28 25.66 -3.46
N THR A 237 27.58 26.88 -3.04
CA THR A 237 26.60 27.74 -2.36
C THR A 237 25.44 27.93 -3.33
N THR A 238 24.42 27.08 -3.21
CA THR A 238 23.10 27.39 -3.76
C THR A 238 22.59 28.57 -2.94
N VAL A 239 22.68 29.77 -3.53
CA VAL A 239 21.94 30.93 -3.04
C VAL A 239 20.48 30.50 -3.07
N VAL A 240 19.90 30.36 -1.87
CA VAL A 240 18.48 30.11 -1.70
C VAL A 240 17.79 31.38 -2.18
N ASP A 241 17.15 31.33 -3.35
CA ASP A 241 16.29 32.42 -3.82
C ASP A 241 15.12 32.53 -2.82
N ASP A 242 15.22 33.50 -1.91
CA ASP A 242 14.13 33.88 -1.03
C ASP A 242 12.99 34.46 -1.90
N PRO A 243 11.78 33.87 -1.90
CA PRO A 243 10.65 34.37 -2.68
C PRO A 243 10.23 35.81 -2.36
N ASN A 244 10.77 36.41 -1.29
CA ASN A 244 10.48 37.77 -0.87
C ASN A 244 11.63 38.79 -1.10
N ASP A 245 12.66 38.45 -1.86
CA ASP A 245 13.74 39.40 -2.18
C ASP A 245 13.30 40.43 -3.25
N PHE A 246 12.59 41.47 -2.80
CA PHE A 246 12.06 42.56 -3.61
C PHE A 246 13.14 43.34 -4.38
N ASP A 247 14.38 43.37 -3.87
CA ASP A 247 15.48 44.08 -4.49
C ASP A 247 16.00 43.37 -5.75
N ALA A 248 15.95 42.03 -5.78
CA ALA A 248 16.30 41.25 -6.96
C ALA A 248 15.31 41.46 -8.12
N LEU A 249 14.02 41.61 -7.80
CA LEU A 249 12.96 41.94 -8.77
C LEU A 249 13.11 43.37 -9.31
N ALA A 250 13.44 44.34 -8.45
CA ALA A 250 13.65 45.72 -8.87
C ALA A 250 14.80 45.85 -9.88
N ARG A 251 15.91 45.14 -9.66
CA ARG A 251 17.05 45.12 -10.61
C ARG A 251 16.71 44.48 -11.95
N ARG A 252 15.90 43.41 -11.96
CA ARG A 252 15.41 42.78 -13.20
C ARG A 252 14.49 43.72 -13.99
N LEU A 253 13.62 44.47 -13.30
CA LEU A 253 12.70 45.42 -13.95
C LEU A 253 13.46 46.59 -14.61
N ASP A 254 14.51 47.08 -13.96
CA ASP A 254 15.31 48.20 -14.48
C ASP A 254 16.15 47.78 -15.70
N ALA A 255 16.60 46.52 -15.75
CA ALA A 255 17.29 45.96 -16.91
C ALA A 255 16.37 45.82 -18.14
N LEU A 256 15.06 45.66 -17.95
CA LEU A 256 14.06 45.57 -19.02
C LEU A 256 13.64 46.94 -19.59
N LYS A 257 13.90 48.04 -18.86
CA LYS A 257 13.63 49.41 -19.34
C LYS A 257 14.75 49.99 -20.21
N ARG A 258 15.87 49.30 -20.35
CA ARG A 258 17.03 49.73 -21.16
C ARG A 258 17.16 49.01 -22.50
N LYS A 259 16.07 48.39 -23.00
CA LYS A 259 15.97 47.87 -24.37
C LYS A 259 14.86 48.57 -25.12
#